data_AF-A0A2V5GYW0-F1
#
_entry.id   AF-A0A2V5GYW0-F1
#
_cell.length_a   1.000
_cell.length_b   1.000
_cell.length_c   1.000
_cell.angle_alpha   90.00
_cell.angle_beta   90.00
_cell.angle_gamma   90.00
#
_symmetry.space_group_name_H-M   'P 1'
#
loop_
_entity.id
_entity.type
_entity.pdbx_description
1 polymer ?
#
loop_
_entity_poly.entity_id
_entity_poly.type
_entity_poly.pdbx_seq_one_letter_code
_entity_poly.pdbx_strand_id
1 'polypeptide(L)'
;MIQGEPTIHKYPGNCHCGSVRFEIHLASPFQTTFACPCSICAKAGCPWIFTQDDELKFTKGRDTLASYKTQMGEYEFCATCGTPITVRNHLTVAGQPGIGVSARALRDVNPFHLSVTKLPPPREDEPASSAPEVQPTQQSPKTYTGGCHCGAIHITVTSAPLRDVQVKEDNCSICQRNANTCIYPAKCAVATQDPSSQLREYRFGRKFTGHRFCGVCGVQLYMHLYGPPAAVVARLLPEKQELVRRNLEIVPVRVQVLDGVEWEEIHVERSDEGTEGYVLGA
;
A
#
# COMPACT_ATOMS: atom_id res chain seq x y z
N MET A 1 1.13 20.19 44.21
CA MET A 1 1.62 20.20 42.81
C MET A 1 0.44 19.85 41.93
N ILE A 2 -0.10 20.81 41.19
CA ILE A 2 -1.22 20.56 40.28
C ILE A 2 -0.59 19.96 39.02
N GLN A 3 -0.70 18.64 38.85
CA GLN A 3 -0.38 18.00 37.58
C GLN A 3 -1.38 18.55 36.56
N GLY A 4 -0.92 19.34 35.59
CA GLY A 4 -1.75 19.80 34.48
C GLY A 4 -2.29 18.59 33.72
N GLU A 5 -3.53 18.67 33.24
CA GLU A 5 -4.13 17.60 32.43
C GLU A 5 -3.22 17.27 31.24
N PRO A 6 -2.95 15.98 30.97
CA PRO A 6 -2.13 15.59 29.83
C PRO A 6 -2.80 16.08 28.55
N THR A 7 -2.06 16.83 27.72
CA THR A 7 -2.53 17.27 26.41
C THR A 7 -2.66 16.05 25.50
N ILE A 8 -3.87 15.81 24.97
CA ILE A 8 -4.14 14.71 24.03
C ILE A 8 -4.03 15.24 22.61
N HIS A 9 -3.13 14.65 21.83
CA HIS A 9 -2.96 14.92 20.40
C HIS A 9 -3.87 14.02 19.58
N LYS A 10 -4.77 14.62 18.79
CA LYS A 10 -5.77 13.91 18.00
C LYS A 10 -5.37 13.88 16.54
N TYR A 11 -5.36 12.69 15.95
CA TYR A 11 -5.08 12.52 14.53
C TYR A 11 -6.24 11.79 13.84
N PRO A 12 -7.06 12.51 13.05
CA PRO A 12 -8.13 11.89 12.29
C PRO A 12 -7.56 11.04 11.14
N GLY A 13 -8.18 9.92 10.86
CA GLY A 13 -7.81 9.00 9.78
C GLY A 13 -9.02 8.41 9.07
N ASN A 14 -8.78 7.91 7.86
CA ASN A 14 -9.81 7.30 7.03
C ASN A 14 -9.21 6.41 5.92
N CYS A 15 -9.98 5.41 5.49
CA CYS A 15 -9.69 4.69 4.24
C CYS A 15 -9.92 5.59 3.01
N HIS A 16 -9.42 5.19 1.83
CA HIS A 16 -9.58 6.00 0.62
C HIS A 16 -11.02 6.12 0.12
N CYS A 17 -11.96 5.22 0.43
CA CYS A 17 -13.35 5.44 0.02
C CYS A 17 -14.15 6.24 1.08
N GLY A 18 -13.58 6.47 2.26
CA GLY A 18 -14.27 7.16 3.36
C GLY A 18 -15.30 6.33 4.12
N SER A 19 -15.48 5.05 3.78
CA SER A 19 -16.39 4.16 4.50
C SER A 19 -15.92 3.88 5.93
N VAL A 20 -14.60 3.87 6.14
CA VAL A 20 -13.95 3.74 7.44
C VAL A 20 -13.34 5.08 7.83
N ARG A 21 -13.69 5.56 9.03
CA ARG A 21 -13.15 6.78 9.65
C ARG A 21 -12.81 6.51 11.11
N PHE A 22 -11.72 7.08 11.60
CA PHE A 22 -11.23 6.88 12.95
C PHE A 22 -10.42 8.11 13.44
N GLU A 23 -10.10 8.15 14.73
CA GLU A 23 -9.19 9.10 15.36
C GLU A 23 -8.24 8.32 16.26
N ILE A 24 -6.94 8.67 16.23
CA ILE A 24 -5.98 8.21 17.25
C ILE A 24 -5.71 9.35 18.23
N HIS A 25 -5.63 9.01 19.52
CA HIS A 25 -5.48 9.93 20.64
C HIS A 25 -4.16 9.62 21.34
N LEU A 26 -3.11 10.41 21.11
CA LEU A 26 -1.79 10.15 21.66
C LEU A 26 -1.45 11.15 22.77
N ALA A 27 -0.75 10.67 23.80
CA ALA A 27 -0.27 11.52 24.90
C ALA A 27 0.86 12.48 24.48
N SER A 28 1.48 12.26 23.33
CA SER A 28 2.52 13.11 22.76
C SER A 28 2.47 13.09 21.23
N PRO A 29 3.02 14.11 20.54
CA PRO A 29 3.14 14.06 19.09
C PRO A 29 4.04 12.92 18.65
N PHE A 30 3.73 12.30 17.51
CA PHE A 30 4.58 11.26 16.91
C PHE A 30 5.34 11.81 15.70
N GLN A 31 6.59 11.39 15.55
CA GLN A 31 7.40 11.55 14.32
C GLN A 31 7.92 10.20 13.81
N THR A 32 8.01 9.21 14.69
CA THR A 32 8.53 7.88 14.40
C THR A 32 7.40 6.90 14.18
N THR A 33 7.56 6.07 13.16
CA THR A 33 6.69 4.95 12.81
C THR A 33 7.54 3.70 12.62
N PHE A 34 6.89 2.54 12.53
CA PHE A 34 7.57 1.26 12.54
C PHE A 34 7.26 0.44 11.29
N ALA A 35 8.31 -0.05 10.63
CA ALA A 35 8.19 -1.02 9.55
C ALA A 35 8.49 -2.41 10.08
N CYS A 36 7.47 -3.27 10.12
CA CYS A 36 7.67 -4.70 10.40
C CYS A 36 8.05 -5.42 9.10
N PRO A 37 9.04 -6.32 9.11
CA PRO A 37 9.52 -6.98 7.90
C PRO A 37 8.72 -8.24 7.51
N CYS A 38 7.68 -8.62 8.27
CA CYS A 38 6.90 -9.81 7.90
C CYS A 38 6.24 -9.65 6.52
N SER A 39 6.01 -10.78 5.84
CA SER A 39 5.58 -10.81 4.43
C SER A 39 4.37 -9.91 4.14
N ILE A 40 3.33 -9.93 4.99
CA ILE A 40 2.14 -9.08 4.79
C ILE A 40 2.43 -7.59 5.02
N CYS A 41 3.24 -7.23 6.03
CA CYS A 41 3.66 -5.84 6.25
C CYS A 41 4.45 -5.30 5.06
N ALA A 42 5.44 -6.07 4.60
CA ALA A 42 6.32 -5.71 3.50
C ALA A 42 5.50 -5.50 2.22
N LYS A 43 4.59 -6.43 1.91
CA LYS A 43 3.68 -6.32 0.76
C LYS A 43 2.66 -5.17 0.91
N ALA A 44 2.18 -4.88 2.13
CA ALA A 44 1.29 -3.75 2.39
C ALA A 44 2.00 -2.38 2.32
N GLY A 45 3.29 -2.30 2.66
CA GLY A 45 4.08 -1.07 2.62
C GLY A 45 3.69 -0.03 3.68
N CYS A 46 3.09 -0.46 4.79
CA CYS A 46 2.54 0.43 5.81
C CYS A 46 3.53 0.69 6.96
N PRO A 47 3.88 1.97 7.22
CA PRO A 47 4.48 2.38 8.49
C PRO A 47 3.40 2.40 9.59
N TRP A 48 3.66 1.68 10.67
CA TRP A 48 2.72 1.51 11.78
C TRP A 48 3.00 2.49 12.92
N ILE A 49 1.92 3.03 13.49
CA ILE A 49 1.92 3.68 14.80
C ILE A 49 1.40 2.64 15.79
N PHE A 50 2.23 2.20 16.72
CA PHE A 50 1.81 1.28 17.77
C PHE A 50 1.29 2.05 18.98
N THR A 51 0.06 1.76 19.39
CA THR A 51 -0.71 2.51 20.40
C THR A 51 -1.59 1.51 21.19
N GLN A 52 -2.23 1.95 22.26
CA GLN A 52 -3.19 1.14 23.02
C GLN A 52 -4.56 1.09 22.32
N ASP A 53 -5.35 0.04 22.59
CA ASP A 53 -6.66 -0.15 21.93
C ASP A 53 -7.65 1.00 22.23
N ASP A 54 -7.57 1.62 23.42
CA ASP A 54 -8.44 2.73 23.84
C ASP A 54 -8.03 4.09 23.25
N GLU A 55 -6.81 4.19 22.72
CA GLU A 55 -6.30 5.36 22.00
C GLU A 55 -6.83 5.42 20.54
N LEU A 56 -7.31 4.31 19.98
CA LEU A 56 -7.94 4.27 18.65
C LEU A 56 -9.48 4.27 18.74
N LYS A 57 -10.12 5.30 18.18
CA LYS A 57 -11.57 5.43 18.16
C LYS A 57 -12.10 5.43 16.74
N PHE A 58 -12.84 4.39 16.37
CA PHE A 58 -13.56 4.38 15.10
C PHE A 58 -14.79 5.29 15.18
N THR A 59 -14.94 6.18 14.21
CA THR A 59 -16.08 7.10 14.09
C THR A 59 -17.05 6.70 12.99
N LYS A 60 -16.64 5.83 12.05
CA LYS A 60 -17.49 5.24 11.01
C LYS A 60 -16.92 3.91 10.49
N GLY A 61 -17.81 2.95 10.21
CA GLY A 61 -17.53 1.77 9.38
C GLY A 61 -16.56 0.75 9.96
N ARG A 62 -16.43 0.65 11.29
CA ARG A 62 -15.63 -0.40 11.94
C ARG A 62 -16.05 -1.80 11.51
N ASP A 63 -17.35 -2.02 11.44
CA ASP A 63 -18.04 -3.25 11.03
C ASP A 63 -17.89 -3.56 9.53
N THR A 64 -17.38 -2.61 8.73
CA THR A 64 -17.16 -2.78 7.28
C THR A 64 -15.72 -3.20 6.93
N LEU A 65 -14.84 -3.31 7.93
CA LEU A 65 -13.48 -3.79 7.74
C LEU A 65 -13.50 -5.27 7.36
N ALA A 66 -12.70 -5.63 6.36
CA ALA A 66 -12.30 -7.00 6.15
C ALA A 66 -11.09 -7.30 7.05
N SER A 67 -10.97 -8.54 7.51
CA SER A 67 -9.81 -8.98 8.29
C SER A 67 -9.16 -10.23 7.71
N TYR A 68 -7.85 -10.33 7.89
CA TYR A 68 -7.02 -11.46 7.52
C TYR A 68 -6.14 -11.86 8.69
N LYS A 69 -6.30 -13.09 9.17
CA LYS A 69 -5.58 -13.61 10.33
C LYS A 69 -4.34 -14.38 9.89
N THR A 70 -3.22 -14.07 10.52
CA THR A 70 -1.96 -14.83 10.43
C THR A 70 -1.55 -15.26 11.82
N GLN A 71 -0.47 -16.05 11.91
CA GLN A 71 0.16 -16.36 13.19
C GLN A 71 0.72 -15.10 13.88
N MET A 72 1.04 -14.06 13.10
CA MET A 72 1.66 -12.82 13.57
C MET A 72 0.65 -11.73 14.00
N GLY A 73 -0.63 -11.90 13.69
CA GLY A 73 -1.67 -10.94 14.05
C GLY A 73 -2.86 -10.93 13.10
N GLU A 74 -3.78 -10.00 13.35
CA GLU A 74 -4.97 -9.80 12.52
C GLU A 74 -4.88 -8.48 11.75
N TYR A 75 -4.81 -8.58 10.43
CA TYR A 75 -4.75 -7.47 9.50
C TYR A 75 -6.14 -7.00 9.13
N GLU A 76 -6.48 -5.74 9.42
CA GLU A 76 -7.75 -5.14 9.07
C GLU A 76 -7.56 -4.08 7.97
N PHE A 77 -8.38 -4.16 6.92
CA PHE A 77 -8.35 -3.25 5.78
C PHE A 77 -9.75 -2.91 5.31
N CYS A 78 -9.90 -1.79 4.60
CA CYS A 78 -11.19 -1.42 4.02
C CYS A 78 -11.58 -2.39 2.90
N ALA A 79 -12.70 -3.10 3.06
CA ALA A 79 -13.19 -4.07 2.07
C ALA A 79 -13.50 -3.44 0.68
N THR A 80 -13.73 -2.11 0.63
CA THR A 80 -14.06 -1.41 -0.61
C THR A 80 -12.85 -0.93 -1.40
N CYS A 81 -11.86 -0.31 -0.74
CA CYS A 81 -10.70 0.30 -1.42
C CYS A 81 -9.36 -0.38 -1.11
N GLY A 82 -9.36 -1.36 -0.22
CA GLY A 82 -8.17 -2.10 0.19
C GLY A 82 -7.15 -1.27 0.98
N THR A 83 -7.52 -0.08 1.49
CA THR A 83 -6.63 0.69 2.37
C THR A 83 -6.39 -0.09 3.67
N PRO A 84 -5.12 -0.37 4.03
CA PRO A 84 -4.79 -0.97 5.31
C PRO A 84 -5.09 0.01 6.46
N ILE A 85 -5.75 -0.47 7.51
CA ILE A 85 -6.20 0.37 8.63
C ILE A 85 -5.47 0.00 9.90
N THR A 86 -5.55 -1.27 10.31
CA THR A 86 -5.00 -1.73 11.58
C THR A 86 -4.34 -3.10 11.46
N VAL A 87 -3.39 -3.35 12.35
CA VAL A 87 -2.90 -4.70 12.69
C VAL A 87 -3.09 -4.92 14.19
N ARG A 88 -3.81 -5.97 14.56
CA ARG A 88 -4.13 -6.35 15.94
C ARG A 88 -3.28 -7.53 16.41
N ASN A 89 -3.29 -7.75 17.72
CA ASN A 89 -2.56 -8.81 18.41
C ASN A 89 -1.05 -8.73 18.18
N HIS A 90 -0.53 -7.51 18.10
CA HIS A 90 0.90 -7.25 17.99
C HIS A 90 1.39 -6.61 19.30
N LEU A 91 2.65 -6.88 19.66
CA LEU A 91 3.29 -6.18 20.76
C LEU A 91 3.62 -4.74 20.31
N THR A 92 3.31 -3.78 21.16
CA THR A 92 3.87 -2.42 21.12
C THR A 92 5.38 -2.48 21.28
N VAL A 93 6.07 -1.37 21.00
CA VAL A 93 7.53 -1.23 21.21
C VAL A 93 7.93 -1.52 22.66
N ALA A 94 7.03 -1.25 23.62
CA ALA A 94 7.21 -1.54 25.04
C ALA A 94 6.88 -3.00 25.42
N GLY A 95 6.62 -3.88 24.45
CA GLY A 95 6.28 -5.28 24.69
C GLY A 95 4.88 -5.51 25.26
N GLN A 96 4.01 -4.50 25.26
CA GLN A 96 2.62 -4.63 25.71
C GLN A 96 1.71 -4.98 24.54
N PRO A 97 0.63 -5.76 24.73
CA PRO A 97 -0.41 -5.92 23.72
C PRO A 97 -0.89 -4.55 23.25
N GLY A 98 -1.05 -4.36 21.95
CA GLY A 98 -1.60 -3.13 21.41
C GLY A 98 -2.03 -3.28 19.96
N ILE A 99 -2.22 -2.13 19.32
CA ILE A 99 -2.69 -2.04 17.95
C ILE A 99 -1.73 -1.21 17.12
N GLY A 100 -1.40 -1.70 15.92
CA GLY A 100 -0.73 -0.92 14.89
C GLY A 100 -1.77 -0.20 14.05
N VAL A 101 -1.68 1.12 13.94
CA VAL A 101 -2.51 1.94 13.05
C VAL A 101 -1.66 2.42 11.88
N SER A 102 -2.18 2.30 10.65
CA SER A 102 -1.45 2.74 9.47
C SER A 102 -1.30 4.26 9.46
N ALA A 103 -0.08 4.78 9.57
CA ALA A 103 0.17 6.23 9.50
C ALA A 103 -0.24 6.82 8.15
N ARG A 104 -0.20 5.99 7.09
CA ARG A 104 -0.64 6.34 5.74
C ARG A 104 -2.16 6.59 5.65
N ALA A 105 -2.96 6.06 6.58
CA ALA A 105 -4.39 6.30 6.65
C ALA A 105 -4.77 7.56 7.44
N LEU A 106 -3.82 8.24 8.08
CA LEU A 106 -4.06 9.51 8.75
C LEU A 106 -4.24 10.65 7.74
N ARG A 107 -5.09 11.60 8.10
CA ARG A 107 -5.25 12.86 7.38
C ARG A 107 -4.20 13.87 7.87
N ASP A 108 -3.84 14.78 6.97
CA ASP A 108 -2.96 15.90 7.30
C ASP A 108 -1.58 15.45 7.85
N VAL A 109 -1.20 14.20 7.55
CA VAL A 109 0.09 13.58 7.88
C VAL A 109 0.73 13.14 6.57
N ASN A 110 1.87 13.77 6.23
CA ASN A 110 2.65 13.39 5.07
C ASN A 110 3.61 12.24 5.44
N PRO A 111 3.46 11.03 4.87
CA PRO A 111 4.29 9.88 5.22
C PRO A 111 5.77 10.08 4.85
N PHE A 112 6.10 10.98 3.92
CA PHE A 112 7.49 11.24 3.53
C PHE A 112 8.28 12.01 4.59
N HIS A 113 7.60 12.68 5.53
CA HIS A 113 8.26 13.41 6.61
C HIS A 113 8.48 12.55 7.86
N LEU A 114 7.87 11.37 7.93
CA LEU A 114 7.98 10.47 9.09
C LEU A 114 9.31 9.72 9.10
N SER A 115 9.86 9.52 10.30
CA SER A 115 10.96 8.59 10.50
C SER A 115 10.41 7.17 10.59
N VAL A 116 11.05 6.22 9.90
CA VAL A 116 10.62 4.81 9.89
C VAL A 116 11.71 3.96 10.53
N THR A 117 11.41 3.38 11.69
CA THR A 117 12.26 2.40 12.36
C THR A 117 11.93 1.00 11.87
N LYS A 118 12.92 0.30 11.30
CA LYS A 118 12.77 -1.12 10.94
C LYS A 118 12.75 -1.96 12.23
N LEU A 119 11.70 -2.75 12.43
CA LEU A 119 11.62 -3.72 13.51
C LEU A 119 12.45 -4.97 13.18
N PRO A 120 12.97 -5.69 14.19
CA PRO A 120 13.63 -6.97 13.95
C PRO A 120 12.67 -7.97 13.31
N PRO A 121 13.19 -8.96 12.55
CA PRO A 121 12.37 -10.03 12.02
C PRO A 121 11.71 -10.82 13.16
N PRO A 122 10.51 -11.41 12.93
CA PRO A 122 9.92 -12.36 13.87
C PRO A 122 10.91 -13.50 14.18
N ARG A 123 10.85 -14.06 15.40
CA ARG A 123 11.59 -15.29 15.71
C ARG A 123 11.08 -16.40 14.76
N GLU A 124 12.02 -17.12 14.14
CA GLU A 124 11.78 -18.04 13.03
C GLU A 124 10.88 -19.21 13.41
N ASP A 125 9.63 -19.23 12.89
CA ASP A 125 8.80 -20.43 12.76
C ASP A 125 7.99 -20.43 11.43
N GLU A 126 8.29 -19.52 10.49
CA GLU A 126 7.64 -19.47 9.17
C GLU A 126 8.58 -20.04 8.09
N PRO A 127 8.07 -20.89 7.19
CA PRO A 127 8.88 -21.46 6.12
C PRO A 127 9.31 -20.35 5.17
N ALA A 128 10.62 -20.23 4.98
CA ALA A 128 11.20 -19.43 3.93
C ALA A 128 10.53 -19.82 2.60
N SER A 129 9.98 -18.83 1.89
CA SER A 129 9.62 -18.99 0.48
C SER A 129 10.91 -19.29 -0.26
N SER A 130 11.16 -20.57 -0.56
CA SER A 130 12.30 -21.03 -1.34
C SER A 130 12.08 -20.67 -2.80
N ALA A 131 12.28 -19.39 -3.12
CA ALA A 131 12.51 -18.99 -4.50
C ALA A 131 13.87 -19.57 -4.93
N PRO A 132 13.97 -20.20 -6.11
CA PRO A 132 15.26 -20.64 -6.62
C PRO A 132 16.17 -19.43 -6.84
N GLU A 133 17.41 -19.52 -6.34
CA GLU A 133 18.45 -18.54 -6.60
C GLU A 133 18.75 -18.48 -8.11
N VAL A 134 18.37 -17.38 -8.75
CA VAL A 134 18.72 -17.11 -10.15
C VAL A 134 20.02 -16.32 -10.18
N GLN A 135 21.07 -16.93 -10.72
CA GLN A 135 22.38 -16.30 -10.92
C GLN A 135 22.27 -15.07 -11.83
N PRO A 136 22.99 -13.96 -11.55
CA PRO A 136 22.90 -12.75 -12.33
C PRO A 136 23.72 -12.85 -13.62
N THR A 137 23.05 -13.04 -14.76
CA THR A 137 23.63 -12.77 -16.07
C THR A 137 23.24 -11.35 -16.51
N GLN A 138 24.25 -10.56 -16.85
CA GLN A 138 24.06 -9.16 -17.25
C GLN A 138 23.47 -9.08 -18.66
N GLN A 139 22.40 -8.27 -18.76
CA GLN A 139 21.68 -7.82 -19.96
C GLN A 139 20.82 -8.85 -20.70
N SER A 140 19.62 -9.04 -20.16
CA SER A 140 18.37 -9.49 -20.80
C SER A 140 17.23 -9.17 -19.82
N PRO A 141 15.98 -8.99 -20.27
CA PRO A 141 14.91 -8.67 -19.35
C PRO A 141 14.81 -9.73 -18.24
N LYS A 142 14.81 -9.29 -16.98
CA LYS A 142 14.64 -10.12 -15.79
C LYS A 142 13.15 -10.35 -15.57
N THR A 143 12.80 -11.59 -15.27
CA THR A 143 11.44 -11.96 -14.88
C THR A 143 11.35 -12.03 -13.36
N TYR A 144 10.42 -11.28 -12.80
CA TYR A 144 10.08 -11.21 -11.39
C TYR A 144 8.78 -11.97 -11.16
N THR A 145 8.77 -12.86 -10.18
CA THR A 145 7.53 -13.44 -9.64
C THR A 145 7.08 -12.65 -8.42
N GLY A 146 5.83 -12.83 -8.04
CA GLY A 146 5.27 -12.17 -6.88
C GLY A 146 3.80 -12.49 -6.71
N GLY A 147 3.14 -11.73 -5.84
CA GLY A 147 1.73 -11.89 -5.59
C GLY A 147 1.26 -11.21 -4.32
N CYS A 148 -0.01 -11.43 -4.00
CA CYS A 148 -0.55 -11.07 -2.70
C CYS A 148 0.01 -11.97 -1.60
N HIS A 149 -0.12 -11.57 -0.33
CA HIS A 149 0.43 -12.33 0.78
C HIS A 149 -0.21 -13.71 0.96
N CYS A 150 -1.54 -13.83 0.82
CA CYS A 150 -2.24 -15.10 1.05
C CYS A 150 -2.09 -16.13 -0.09
N GLY A 151 -1.33 -15.82 -1.14
CA GLY A 151 -1.12 -16.71 -2.30
C GLY A 151 -2.33 -16.86 -3.24
N ALA A 152 -3.44 -16.13 -3.04
CA ALA A 152 -4.61 -16.23 -3.92
C ALA A 152 -4.38 -15.64 -5.31
N ILE A 153 -3.47 -14.68 -5.42
CA ILE A 153 -3.15 -13.95 -6.66
C ILE A 153 -1.65 -13.96 -6.86
N HIS A 154 -1.22 -14.40 -8.04
CA HIS A 154 0.18 -14.40 -8.47
C HIS A 154 0.38 -13.40 -9.61
N ILE A 155 1.55 -12.77 -9.64
CA ILE A 155 1.94 -11.86 -10.71
C ILE A 155 3.34 -12.22 -11.21
N THR A 156 3.52 -12.14 -12.52
CA THR A 156 4.82 -12.24 -13.17
C THR A 156 5.06 -10.97 -13.97
N VAL A 157 6.24 -10.36 -13.81
CA VAL A 157 6.63 -9.13 -14.51
C VAL A 157 7.98 -9.35 -15.17
N THR A 158 8.06 -9.07 -16.47
CA THR A 158 9.33 -9.06 -17.20
C THR A 158 9.75 -7.61 -17.45
N SER A 159 10.91 -7.21 -16.94
CA SER A 159 11.43 -5.84 -17.10
C SER A 159 12.95 -5.81 -17.15
N ALA A 160 13.55 -4.64 -17.42
CA ALA A 160 14.94 -4.43 -17.03
C ALA A 160 15.09 -4.59 -15.50
N PRO A 161 16.31 -4.83 -14.98
CA PRO A 161 16.53 -4.92 -13.53
C PRO A 161 15.91 -3.73 -12.79
N LEU A 162 15.33 -3.96 -11.60
CA LEU A 162 14.60 -2.91 -10.86
C LEU A 162 15.45 -1.68 -10.53
N ARG A 163 16.78 -1.83 -10.40
CA ARG A 163 17.72 -0.71 -10.22
C ARG A 163 17.88 0.18 -11.46
N ASP A 164 17.54 -0.35 -12.64
CA ASP A 164 17.70 0.30 -13.94
C ASP A 164 16.37 0.83 -14.51
N VAL A 165 15.25 0.64 -13.79
CA VAL A 165 13.92 1.13 -14.20
C VAL A 165 13.47 2.26 -13.29
N GLN A 166 12.59 3.10 -13.82
CA GLN A 166 11.97 4.17 -13.06
C GLN A 166 10.96 3.58 -12.06
N VAL A 167 11.23 3.78 -10.77
CA VAL A 167 10.32 3.46 -9.67
C VAL A 167 9.78 4.77 -9.08
N LYS A 168 8.47 4.92 -9.02
CA LYS A 168 7.83 6.15 -8.53
C LYS A 168 6.96 5.91 -7.32
N GLU A 169 6.92 6.88 -6.42
CA GLU A 169 5.96 6.97 -5.34
C GLU A 169 5.48 8.42 -5.23
N ASP A 170 4.17 8.64 -5.31
CA ASP A 170 3.55 9.92 -4.96
C ASP A 170 2.73 9.78 -3.67
N ASN A 171 2.35 10.91 -3.07
CA ASN A 171 1.51 10.96 -1.88
C ASN A 171 0.10 11.50 -2.16
N CYS A 172 -0.40 11.38 -3.40
CA CYS A 172 -1.80 11.66 -3.67
C CYS A 172 -2.69 10.78 -2.78
N SER A 173 -3.97 11.15 -2.62
CA SER A 173 -4.84 10.58 -1.58
C SER A 173 -4.87 9.06 -1.52
N ILE A 174 -4.84 8.37 -2.68
CA ILE A 174 -4.83 6.91 -2.73
C ILE A 174 -3.42 6.32 -2.61
N CYS A 175 -2.41 6.93 -3.22
CA CYS A 175 -1.04 6.42 -3.22
C CYS A 175 -0.41 6.52 -1.84
N GLN A 176 -0.65 7.62 -1.11
CA GLN A 176 -0.35 7.73 0.31
C GLN A 176 -0.88 6.51 1.05
N ARG A 177 -2.20 6.26 0.97
CA ARG A 177 -2.94 5.28 1.79
C ARG A 177 -2.56 3.84 1.48
N ASN A 178 -2.27 3.55 0.22
CA ASN A 178 -2.07 2.20 -0.29
C ASN A 178 -0.59 1.87 -0.58
N ALA A 179 0.33 2.80 -0.29
CA ALA A 179 1.76 2.65 -0.54
C ALA A 179 2.08 2.26 -1.98
N ASN A 180 1.59 3.05 -2.94
CA ASN A 180 1.79 2.79 -4.37
C ASN A 180 3.20 3.23 -4.80
N THR A 181 4.19 2.36 -4.55
CA THR A 181 5.53 2.46 -5.13
C THR A 181 5.60 1.58 -6.36
N CYS A 182 5.57 2.15 -7.55
CA CYS A 182 5.28 1.41 -8.78
C CYS A 182 6.39 1.49 -9.82
N ILE A 183 6.51 0.41 -10.59
CA ILE A 183 7.12 0.38 -11.92
C ILE A 183 6.02 0.39 -12.99
N TYR A 184 6.40 0.65 -14.25
CA TYR A 184 5.46 0.85 -15.36
C TYR A 184 5.77 -0.04 -16.59
N PRO A 185 5.82 -1.38 -16.45
CA PRO A 185 6.03 -2.29 -17.57
C PRO A 185 4.90 -2.22 -18.61
N ALA A 186 5.20 -2.67 -19.83
CA ALA A 186 4.19 -2.88 -20.87
C ALA A 186 3.21 -4.00 -20.46
N LYS A 187 1.96 -3.91 -20.92
CA LYS A 187 0.89 -4.90 -20.66
C LYS A 187 1.28 -6.32 -21.04
N CYS A 188 1.96 -6.50 -22.17
CA CYS A 188 2.41 -7.81 -22.63
C CYS A 188 3.53 -8.41 -21.75
N ALA A 189 4.16 -7.62 -20.90
CA ALA A 189 5.22 -8.05 -19.99
C ALA A 189 4.70 -8.34 -18.58
N VAL A 190 3.38 -8.28 -18.35
CA VAL A 190 2.75 -8.58 -17.06
C VAL A 190 1.72 -9.69 -17.24
N ALA A 191 1.88 -10.76 -16.47
CA ALA A 191 0.87 -11.82 -16.35
C ALA A 191 0.32 -11.84 -14.92
N THR A 192 -0.98 -12.02 -14.76
CA THR A 192 -1.63 -12.16 -13.46
C THR A 192 -2.49 -13.41 -13.45
N GLN A 193 -2.39 -14.20 -12.39
CA GLN A 193 -3.22 -15.38 -12.15
C GLN A 193 -4.02 -15.17 -10.88
N ASP A 194 -5.34 -15.39 -10.96
CA ASP A 194 -6.27 -15.29 -9.84
C ASP A 194 -7.25 -16.49 -9.86
N PRO A 195 -6.76 -17.72 -9.62
CA PRO A 195 -7.58 -18.93 -9.73
C PRO A 195 -8.74 -18.95 -8.73
N SER A 196 -8.60 -18.23 -7.61
CA SER A 196 -9.61 -18.15 -6.55
C SER A 196 -10.59 -16.99 -6.70
N SER A 197 -10.48 -16.20 -7.78
CA SER A 197 -11.33 -15.03 -8.07
C SER A 197 -11.40 -14.01 -6.92
N GLN A 198 -10.24 -13.73 -6.31
CA GLN A 198 -10.10 -12.84 -5.17
C GLN A 198 -9.65 -11.43 -5.53
N LEU A 199 -9.35 -11.14 -6.80
CA LEU A 199 -8.93 -9.81 -7.23
C LEU A 199 -10.12 -8.83 -7.20
N ARG A 200 -10.02 -7.81 -6.35
CA ARG A 200 -10.98 -6.72 -6.25
C ARG A 200 -10.46 -5.50 -7.01
N GLU A 201 -11.38 -4.64 -7.43
CA GLU A 201 -11.05 -3.38 -8.09
C GLU A 201 -11.77 -2.21 -7.40
N TYR A 202 -11.01 -1.16 -7.12
CA TYR A 202 -11.54 0.12 -6.67
C TYR A 202 -11.24 1.22 -7.68
N ARG A 203 -12.29 1.94 -8.10
CA ARG A 203 -12.23 3.10 -9.01
C ARG A 203 -12.90 4.29 -8.37
N PHE A 204 -12.31 5.46 -8.54
CA PHE A 204 -12.83 6.72 -8.00
C PHE A 204 -12.58 7.87 -9.00
N GLY A 205 -13.11 9.06 -8.68
CA GLY A 205 -12.99 10.24 -9.53
C GLY A 205 -13.50 9.97 -10.94
N ARG A 206 -12.65 10.21 -11.95
CA ARG A 206 -12.97 9.98 -13.37
C ARG A 206 -13.02 8.50 -13.77
N LYS A 207 -12.64 7.59 -12.86
CA LYS A 207 -12.61 6.13 -13.08
C LYS A 207 -11.67 5.68 -14.21
N PHE A 208 -10.65 6.49 -14.51
CA PHE A 208 -9.64 6.18 -15.53
C PHE A 208 -8.63 5.13 -15.06
N THR A 209 -8.51 4.93 -13.75
CA THR A 209 -7.58 3.98 -13.12
C THR A 209 -8.35 3.12 -12.13
N GLY A 210 -8.22 1.80 -12.27
CA GLY A 210 -8.72 0.81 -11.31
C GLY A 210 -7.59 0.25 -10.47
N HIS A 211 -7.64 0.46 -9.16
CA HIS A 211 -6.67 -0.08 -8.21
C HIS A 211 -7.04 -1.50 -7.84
N ARG A 212 -6.14 -2.46 -8.11
CA ARG A 212 -6.39 -3.88 -7.94
C ARG A 212 -5.73 -4.40 -6.66
N PHE A 213 -6.54 -5.04 -5.82
CA PHE A 213 -6.10 -5.55 -4.52
C PHE A 213 -6.69 -6.94 -4.23
N CYS A 214 -6.04 -7.69 -3.34
CA CYS A 214 -6.55 -8.98 -2.89
C CYS A 214 -7.73 -8.79 -1.93
N GLY A 215 -8.88 -9.40 -2.23
CA GLY A 215 -10.04 -9.40 -1.36
C GLY A 215 -9.89 -10.21 -0.08
N VAL A 216 -8.88 -11.08 0.00
CA VAL A 216 -8.58 -11.91 1.19
C VAL A 216 -7.64 -11.17 2.14
N CYS A 217 -6.45 -10.78 1.68
CA CYS A 217 -5.42 -10.18 2.54
C CYS A 217 -5.24 -8.67 2.37
N GLY A 218 -6.00 -8.01 1.51
CA GLY A 218 -5.97 -6.55 1.33
C GLY A 218 -4.76 -5.99 0.56
N VAL A 219 -3.75 -6.82 0.26
CA VAL A 219 -2.53 -6.39 -0.46
C VAL A 219 -2.89 -5.82 -1.83
N GLN A 220 -2.41 -4.60 -2.10
CA GLN A 220 -2.52 -3.92 -3.38
C GLN A 220 -1.49 -4.48 -4.35
N LEU A 221 -1.85 -4.78 -5.60
CA LEU A 221 -0.95 -5.42 -6.55
C LEU A 221 -0.54 -4.51 -7.70
N TYR A 222 -1.52 -4.04 -8.48
CA TYR A 222 -1.28 -3.26 -9.68
C TYR A 222 -2.48 -2.37 -10.01
N MET A 223 -2.36 -1.55 -11.04
CA MET A 223 -3.44 -0.71 -11.54
C MET A 223 -3.84 -1.10 -12.95
N HIS A 224 -5.15 -1.13 -13.22
CA HIS A 224 -5.71 -1.25 -14.55
C HIS A 224 -6.04 0.14 -15.10
N LEU A 225 -5.38 0.54 -16.19
CA LEU A 225 -5.62 1.83 -16.84
C LEU A 225 -6.72 1.68 -17.90
N TYR A 226 -7.86 2.32 -17.65
CA TYR A 226 -8.99 2.47 -18.59
C TYR A 226 -8.89 3.74 -19.42
N GLY A 227 -8.30 4.81 -18.87
CA GLY A 227 -8.16 6.10 -19.52
C GLY A 227 -9.48 6.83 -19.78
N PRO A 228 -9.45 7.94 -20.54
CA PRO A 228 -10.63 8.70 -20.91
C PRO A 228 -11.58 7.94 -21.86
N PRO A 229 -12.89 8.25 -21.87
CA PRO A 229 -13.81 7.68 -22.84
C PRO A 229 -13.36 7.95 -24.30
N ALA A 230 -13.55 6.97 -25.19
CA ALA A 230 -13.11 7.08 -26.59
C ALA A 230 -13.66 8.34 -27.30
N ALA A 231 -14.90 8.73 -27.01
CA ALA A 231 -15.51 9.95 -27.56
C ALA A 231 -14.80 11.25 -27.11
N VAL A 232 -14.19 11.26 -25.92
CA VAL A 232 -13.36 12.37 -25.43
C VAL A 232 -12.01 12.34 -26.15
N VAL A 233 -11.39 11.17 -26.27
CA VAL A 233 -10.09 11.00 -26.94
C VAL A 233 -10.14 11.44 -28.40
N ALA A 234 -11.21 11.08 -29.13
CA ALA A 234 -11.40 11.44 -30.53
C ALA A 234 -11.44 12.97 -30.79
N ARG A 235 -11.71 13.77 -29.75
CA ARG A 235 -11.73 15.25 -29.83
C ARG A 235 -10.38 15.89 -29.47
N LEU A 236 -9.40 15.09 -29.03
CA LEU A 236 -8.07 15.59 -28.68
C LEU A 236 -7.19 15.76 -29.93
N LEU A 237 -6.14 16.56 -29.81
CA LEU A 237 -5.08 16.66 -30.82
C LEU A 237 -4.41 15.28 -31.04
N PRO A 238 -3.95 14.95 -32.26
CA PRO A 238 -3.34 13.65 -32.57
C PRO A 238 -2.23 13.23 -31.60
N GLU A 239 -1.37 14.17 -31.20
CA GLU A 239 -0.30 13.95 -30.21
C GLU A 239 -0.82 13.49 -28.84
N LYS A 240 -1.97 14.02 -28.41
CA LYS A 240 -2.63 13.65 -27.15
C LYS A 240 -3.35 12.32 -27.27
N GLN A 241 -3.91 12.01 -28.44
CA GLN A 241 -4.47 10.68 -28.72
C GLN A 241 -3.39 9.61 -28.62
N GLU A 242 -2.23 9.85 -29.21
CA GLU A 242 -1.08 8.94 -29.16
C GLU A 242 -0.53 8.80 -27.74
N LEU A 243 -0.45 9.89 -26.97
CA LEU A 243 -0.07 9.83 -25.56
C LEU A 243 -1.04 8.95 -24.76
N VAL A 244 -2.35 9.10 -24.97
CA VAL A 244 -3.36 8.25 -24.33
C VAL A 244 -3.15 6.79 -24.72
N ARG A 245 -2.93 6.50 -26.02
CA ARG A 245 -2.67 5.14 -26.51
C ARG A 245 -1.47 4.52 -25.80
N ARG A 246 -0.33 5.20 -25.76
CA ARG A 246 0.89 4.72 -25.08
C ARG A 246 0.69 4.53 -23.58
N ASN A 247 -0.01 5.44 -22.92
CA ASN A 247 -0.31 5.31 -21.48
C ASN A 247 -1.28 4.16 -21.20
N LEU A 248 -2.11 3.75 -22.16
CA LEU A 248 -2.95 2.58 -22.03
C LEU A 248 -2.20 1.27 -22.32
N GLU A 249 -0.95 1.31 -22.76
CA GLU A 249 -0.14 0.10 -22.99
C GLU A 249 0.69 -0.31 -21.77
N ILE A 250 0.71 0.47 -20.70
CA ILE A 250 1.45 0.16 -19.47
C ILE A 250 0.53 -0.40 -18.38
N VAL A 251 1.14 -1.08 -17.41
CA VAL A 251 0.49 -1.53 -16.17
C VAL A 251 1.35 -1.05 -15.00
N PRO A 252 0.87 -0.11 -14.17
CA PRO A 252 1.55 0.24 -12.92
C PRO A 252 1.52 -0.97 -11.98
N VAL A 253 2.68 -1.55 -11.67
CA VAL A 253 2.83 -2.69 -10.75
C VAL A 253 3.55 -2.25 -9.50
N ARG A 254 3.02 -2.59 -8.32
CA ARG A 254 3.67 -2.28 -7.04
C ARG A 254 4.92 -3.13 -6.86
N VAL A 255 6.03 -2.49 -6.54
CA VAL A 255 7.30 -3.19 -6.31
C VAL A 255 7.21 -4.10 -5.08
N GLN A 256 6.45 -3.70 -4.06
CA GLN A 256 6.27 -4.47 -2.83
C GLN A 256 5.69 -5.88 -3.03
N VAL A 257 4.97 -6.13 -4.14
CA VAL A 257 4.38 -7.46 -4.38
C VAL A 257 5.32 -8.42 -5.10
N LEU A 258 6.43 -7.93 -5.63
CA LEU A 258 7.47 -8.74 -6.26
C LEU A 258 8.35 -9.38 -5.19
N ASP A 259 8.80 -10.61 -5.46
CA ASP A 259 9.67 -11.35 -4.56
C ASP A 259 11.15 -11.08 -4.90
N GLY A 260 12.04 -11.16 -3.91
CA GLY A 260 13.49 -10.93 -4.10
C GLY A 260 13.85 -9.51 -4.54
N VAL A 261 13.14 -8.51 -4.00
CA VAL A 261 13.42 -7.09 -4.25
C VAL A 261 14.52 -6.60 -3.31
N GLU A 262 15.65 -6.21 -3.90
CA GLU A 262 16.76 -5.54 -3.21
C GLU A 262 16.48 -4.04 -3.11
N TRP A 263 15.81 -3.60 -2.04
CA TRP A 263 15.38 -2.21 -1.89
C TRP A 263 16.53 -1.20 -1.83
N GLU A 264 17.68 -1.63 -1.32
CA GLU A 264 18.90 -0.83 -1.22
C GLU A 264 19.51 -0.48 -2.60
N GLU A 265 19.20 -1.26 -3.65
CA GLU A 265 19.66 -0.99 -5.02
C GLU A 265 18.68 -0.12 -5.83
N ILE A 266 17.48 0.16 -5.31
CA ILE A 266 16.41 0.84 -6.04
C ILE A 266 16.34 2.31 -5.64
N HIS A 267 16.38 3.20 -6.63
CA HIS A 267 16.03 4.60 -6.44
C HIS A 267 14.53 4.81 -6.63
N VAL A 268 13.83 5.20 -5.57
CA VAL A 268 12.42 5.60 -5.64
C VAL A 268 12.33 7.10 -5.84
N GLU A 269 11.88 7.51 -7.03
CA GLU A 269 11.56 8.91 -7.33
C GLU A 269 10.27 9.29 -6.61
N ARG A 270 10.36 10.26 -5.69
CA ARG A 270 9.21 10.74 -4.93
C ARG A 270 8.69 12.06 -5.47
N SER A 271 7.37 12.13 -5.62
CA SER A 271 6.65 13.38 -5.92
C SER A 271 5.75 13.72 -4.74
N ASP A 272 5.98 14.88 -4.12
CA ASP A 272 5.12 15.41 -3.07
C ASP A 272 4.02 16.28 -3.70
N GLU A 273 2.82 15.73 -3.80
CA GLU A 273 1.62 16.39 -4.31
C GLU A 273 0.80 17.08 -3.20
N GLY A 274 1.25 16.98 -1.94
CA GLY A 274 0.54 17.44 -0.77
C GLY A 274 -0.58 16.49 -0.32
N THR A 275 -0.93 16.58 0.97
CA THR A 275 -2.04 15.81 1.57
C THR A 275 -3.30 16.66 1.76
N GLU A 276 -3.21 17.95 1.42
CA GLU A 276 -4.28 18.93 1.52
C GLU A 276 -5.33 18.72 0.41
N GLY A 277 -6.61 18.81 0.75
CA GLY A 277 -7.70 18.79 -0.25
C GLY A 277 -8.30 17.41 -0.58
N TYR A 278 -7.91 16.34 0.12
CA TYR A 278 -8.65 15.07 0.03
C TYR A 278 -9.98 15.17 0.79
N VAL A 279 -11.05 15.51 0.05
CA VAL A 279 -12.41 15.65 0.61
C VAL A 279 -13.12 14.30 0.61
N LEU A 280 -13.46 13.83 1.80
CA LEU A 280 -14.38 12.70 1.97
C LEU A 280 -15.78 13.14 1.55
N GLY A 281 -16.41 12.40 0.63
CA GLY A 281 -17.85 12.52 0.41
C GLY A 281 -18.58 12.32 1.74
N ALA A 282 -19.53 13.21 2.05
CA ALA A 282 -20.28 13.22 3.31
C ALA A 282 -20.83 11.83 3.64
#